data_AF-A0A2V7URG8-F1
#
_entry.id   AF-A0A2V7URG8-F1
#
_cell.length_a   1.000
_cell.length_b   1.000
_cell.length_c   1.000
_cell.angle_alpha   90.00
_cell.angle_beta   90.00
_cell.angle_gamma   90.00
#
_symmetry.space_group_name_H-M   'P 1'
#
loop_
_entity.id
_entity.type
_entity.pdbx_description
1 polymer ?
#
loop_
_entity_poly.entity_id
_entity_poly.type
_entity_poly.pdbx_seq_one_letter_code
_entity_poly.pdbx_strand_id
1 'polypeptide(L)'
;MSSRGPRSSSSPSRAVTAFTELTNLCGAKTVSRTLQGAIFLILLAYYWWVWPSLSDFVTSIGGGDPLFKDFTHHYYPMARSMFHQPLPVPGFFYSAFFGLLLAPFGLLPINAAVWAWLVFQLVCFTLICALPGSALLRLSPGQTILYRALCATSLPVLHNFRWGQISVLITVCVLASFSAHCAGKRLLSGVLLGLATAIKFYPILFLPYFILKRDARMLAGFAAALIICYALLPAAILGPGHWIAFEHAALEAIAGADWISQDLNSQYVVHVGLRLSDLASRIGSVPVSSGMLRALGYGIVAVLFAAIWALQKKAGRQEASLSLTALWLTVPFLIRTSWPHYFAYLPSCQIALLASLLPMLRDHRFRGTSLGIPVLLSSFLSSSLAFNCFPQWGWYSMLGILFFADALLIIPLCVIAFGESRETHQSVPVALS
;
A
#
# COMPACT_ATOMS: atom_id res chain seq x y z
N MET A 1 -61.11 41.25 37.50
CA MET A 1 -61.07 39.81 37.82
C MET A 1 -60.73 39.04 36.56
N SER A 2 -59.50 38.56 36.39
CA SER A 2 -59.22 37.48 35.43
C SER A 2 -57.92 36.74 35.75
N SER A 3 -57.89 35.49 35.29
CA SER A 3 -56.72 34.71 34.88
C SER A 3 -56.15 33.70 35.90
N ARG A 4 -56.29 32.39 35.60
CA ARG A 4 -55.28 31.51 34.94
C ARG A 4 -55.50 30.05 35.35
N GLY A 5 -55.77 29.19 34.36
CA GLY A 5 -55.56 27.74 34.45
C GLY A 5 -54.26 27.33 33.74
N PRO A 6 -53.64 26.18 34.09
CA PRO A 6 -52.36 25.76 33.50
C PRO A 6 -52.58 24.96 32.20
N ARG A 7 -51.77 25.24 31.18
CA ARG A 7 -51.63 24.40 29.97
C ARG A 7 -50.40 23.51 30.11
N SER A 8 -50.61 22.20 30.04
CA SER A 8 -49.59 21.19 29.80
C SER A 8 -49.30 21.07 28.31
N SER A 9 -48.03 21.17 27.90
CA SER A 9 -47.58 20.79 26.55
C SER A 9 -46.44 19.78 26.65
N SER A 10 -46.76 18.49 26.48
CA SER A 10 -45.81 17.41 26.29
C SER A 10 -45.29 17.40 24.85
N SER A 11 -43.99 17.57 24.67
CA SER A 11 -43.29 17.48 23.38
C SER A 11 -43.13 16.01 22.94
N PRO A 12 -43.64 15.59 21.75
CA PRO A 12 -43.43 14.24 21.22
C PRO A 12 -42.14 14.08 20.39
N SER A 13 -41.26 15.08 20.29
CA SER A 13 -40.31 15.11 19.16
C SER A 13 -39.02 14.30 19.32
N ARG A 14 -38.53 14.02 20.53
CA ARG A 14 -37.19 13.41 20.69
C ARG A 14 -37.12 11.88 20.48
N ALA A 15 -38.18 11.15 20.82
CA ALA A 15 -38.18 9.69 20.71
C ALA A 15 -38.36 9.21 19.25
N VAL A 16 -39.15 9.93 18.46
CA VAL A 16 -39.40 9.61 17.05
C VAL A 16 -38.15 9.86 16.19
N THR A 17 -37.38 10.92 16.47
CA THR A 17 -36.12 11.20 15.76
C THR A 17 -35.06 10.13 16.03
N ALA A 18 -34.92 9.68 17.28
CA ALA A 18 -33.95 8.64 17.65
C ALA A 18 -34.28 7.27 17.02
N PHE A 19 -35.57 6.90 16.94
CA PHE A 19 -36.01 5.66 16.31
C PHE A 19 -35.82 5.69 14.78
N THR A 20 -36.00 6.85 14.16
CA THR A 20 -35.78 7.05 12.71
C THR A 20 -34.29 7.01 12.36
N GLU A 21 -33.41 7.56 13.20
CA GLU A 21 -31.96 7.45 13.02
C GLU A 21 -31.46 6.00 13.19
N LEU A 22 -31.99 5.25 14.16
CA LEU A 22 -31.62 3.85 14.39
C LEU A 22 -32.07 2.92 13.26
N THR A 23 -33.28 3.12 12.74
CA THR A 23 -33.80 2.35 11.59
C THR A 23 -33.06 2.70 10.29
N ASN A 24 -32.70 3.97 10.07
CA ASN A 24 -31.84 4.38 8.95
C ASN A 24 -30.42 3.81 9.05
N LEU A 25 -29.83 3.78 10.25
CA LEU A 25 -28.51 3.17 10.49
C LEU A 25 -28.53 1.65 10.31
N CYS A 26 -29.61 0.98 10.73
CA CYS A 26 -29.77 -0.46 10.56
C CYS A 26 -29.99 -0.81 9.08
N GLY A 27 -30.86 -0.08 8.39
CA GLY A 27 -31.10 -0.23 6.95
C GLY A 27 -29.85 0.02 6.11
N ALA A 28 -29.10 1.10 6.40
CA ALA A 28 -27.85 1.40 5.70
C ALA A 28 -26.76 0.34 5.90
N LYS A 29 -26.65 -0.23 7.12
CA LYS A 29 -25.73 -1.34 7.40
C LYS A 29 -26.13 -2.62 6.67
N THR A 30 -27.42 -2.93 6.60
CA THR A 30 -27.94 -4.10 5.88
C THR A 30 -27.73 -3.98 4.37
N VAL A 31 -28.08 -2.83 3.77
CA VAL A 31 -27.82 -2.55 2.34
C VAL A 31 -26.34 -2.63 2.02
N SER A 32 -25.47 -2.12 2.90
CA SER A 32 -24.02 -2.21 2.74
C SER A 32 -23.50 -3.65 2.75
N ARG A 33 -24.07 -4.53 3.58
CA ARG A 33 -23.70 -5.96 3.62
C ARG A 33 -24.16 -6.71 2.37
N THR A 34 -25.39 -6.48 1.92
CA THR A 34 -25.92 -7.10 0.69
C THR A 34 -25.10 -6.69 -0.52
N LEU A 35 -24.76 -5.40 -0.64
CA LEU A 35 -23.93 -4.90 -1.74
C LEU A 35 -22.52 -5.49 -1.71
N GLN A 36 -21.91 -5.65 -0.53
CA GLN A 36 -20.62 -6.35 -0.40
C GLN A 36 -20.70 -7.80 -0.85
N GLY A 37 -21.75 -8.52 -0.45
CA GLY A 37 -21.99 -9.89 -0.89
C GLY A 37 -22.15 -9.99 -2.41
N ALA A 38 -22.92 -9.10 -3.02
CA ALA A 38 -23.11 -9.06 -4.46
C ALA A 38 -21.78 -8.78 -5.21
N ILE A 39 -21.00 -7.80 -4.78
CA ILE A 39 -19.69 -7.49 -5.37
C ILE A 39 -18.75 -8.69 -5.25
N PHE A 40 -18.72 -9.34 -4.08
CA PHE A 40 -17.90 -10.53 -3.87
C PHE A 40 -18.28 -11.65 -4.83
N LEU A 41 -19.58 -11.93 -5.01
CA LEU A 41 -20.06 -12.95 -5.94
C LEU A 41 -19.75 -12.60 -7.40
N ILE A 42 -19.88 -11.33 -7.79
CA ILE A 42 -19.52 -10.86 -9.14
C ILE A 42 -18.02 -11.05 -9.38
N LEU A 43 -17.16 -10.71 -8.41
CA LEU A 43 -15.71 -10.90 -8.53
C LEU A 43 -15.33 -12.39 -8.58
N LEU A 44 -16.01 -13.23 -7.80
CA LEU A 44 -15.81 -14.68 -7.85
C LEU A 44 -16.20 -15.23 -9.23
N ALA A 45 -17.36 -14.84 -9.75
CA ALA A 45 -17.82 -15.25 -11.08
C ALA A 45 -16.88 -14.75 -12.18
N TYR A 46 -16.37 -13.51 -12.06
CA TYR A 46 -15.37 -12.96 -12.96
C TYR A 46 -14.07 -13.78 -12.93
N TYR A 47 -13.53 -14.10 -11.75
CA TYR A 47 -12.32 -14.92 -11.67
C TYR A 47 -12.53 -16.34 -12.14
N TRP A 48 -13.67 -16.94 -11.86
CA TRP A 48 -14.02 -18.25 -12.40
C TRP A 48 -14.08 -18.24 -13.94
N TRP A 49 -14.60 -17.17 -14.53
CA TRP A 49 -14.70 -17.04 -15.98
C TRP A 49 -13.33 -16.82 -16.64
N VAL A 50 -12.48 -15.97 -16.07
CA VAL A 50 -11.18 -15.63 -16.67
C VAL A 50 -10.09 -16.65 -16.32
N TRP A 51 -10.13 -17.22 -15.12
CA TRP A 51 -9.19 -18.24 -14.64
C TRP A 51 -9.96 -19.42 -14.04
N PRO A 52 -10.46 -20.35 -14.89
CA PRO A 52 -11.28 -21.48 -14.45
C PRO A 52 -10.58 -22.42 -13.47
N SER A 53 -9.25 -22.47 -13.51
CA SER A 53 -8.43 -23.23 -12.56
C SER A 53 -7.33 -22.39 -11.93
N LEU A 54 -6.80 -22.88 -10.80
CA LEU A 54 -5.61 -22.30 -10.17
C LEU A 54 -4.40 -22.31 -11.12
N SER A 55 -4.29 -23.34 -11.97
CA SER A 55 -3.23 -23.45 -12.97
C SER A 55 -3.33 -22.32 -14.00
N ASP A 56 -4.54 -21.96 -14.44
CA ASP A 56 -4.76 -20.86 -15.39
C ASP A 56 -4.38 -19.51 -14.77
N PHE A 57 -4.77 -19.28 -13.51
CA PHE A 57 -4.35 -18.09 -12.76
C PHE A 57 -2.83 -17.98 -12.66
N VAL A 58 -2.18 -19.07 -12.24
CA VAL A 58 -0.73 -19.14 -12.07
C VAL A 58 0.00 -18.89 -13.39
N THR A 59 -0.45 -19.55 -14.45
CA THR A 59 0.14 -19.43 -15.79
C THR A 59 -0.06 -18.03 -16.37
N SER A 60 -1.23 -17.44 -16.14
CA SER A 60 -1.56 -16.11 -16.66
C SER A 60 -0.69 -15.01 -16.05
N ILE A 61 -0.43 -15.03 -14.73
CA ILE A 61 0.27 -13.91 -14.04
C ILE A 61 1.80 -14.01 -14.10
N GLY A 62 2.36 -15.22 -14.23
CA GLY A 62 3.82 -15.40 -14.13
C GLY A 62 4.38 -16.55 -14.97
N GLY A 63 3.64 -17.06 -15.95
CA GLY A 63 4.05 -18.22 -16.74
C GLY A 63 4.00 -19.54 -15.97
N GLY A 64 4.68 -20.56 -16.48
CA GLY A 64 4.55 -21.97 -16.05
C GLY A 64 5.17 -22.35 -14.70
N ASP A 65 5.68 -21.38 -13.93
CA ASP A 65 6.23 -21.65 -12.60
C ASP A 65 5.15 -22.06 -11.58
N PRO A 66 5.47 -22.82 -10.52
CA PRO A 66 4.48 -23.17 -9.50
C PRO A 66 4.00 -21.95 -8.70
N LEU A 67 2.81 -22.06 -8.09
CA LEU A 67 2.31 -21.09 -7.12
C LEU A 67 3.33 -20.93 -5.98
N PHE A 68 3.49 -19.70 -5.48
CA PHE A 68 4.41 -19.40 -4.38
C PHE A 68 5.88 -19.75 -4.66
N LYS A 69 6.30 -19.69 -5.92
CA LYS A 69 7.69 -19.99 -6.33
C LYS A 69 8.74 -19.30 -5.45
N ASP A 70 8.58 -18.02 -5.13
CA ASP A 70 9.60 -17.32 -4.34
C ASP A 70 9.61 -17.79 -2.88
N PHE A 71 8.45 -18.15 -2.34
CA PHE A 71 8.41 -18.80 -1.02
C PHE A 71 9.07 -20.18 -1.06
N THR A 72 8.74 -21.03 -2.03
CA THR A 72 9.26 -22.41 -2.08
C THR A 72 10.73 -22.48 -2.50
N HIS A 73 11.23 -21.52 -3.29
CA HIS A 73 12.61 -21.52 -3.80
C HIS A 73 13.57 -20.64 -3.00
N HIS A 74 13.08 -19.64 -2.26
CA HIS A 74 13.94 -18.72 -1.51
C HIS A 74 13.60 -18.71 -0.02
N TYR A 75 12.34 -18.50 0.37
CA TYR A 75 12.01 -18.31 1.79
C TYR A 75 12.04 -19.61 2.60
N TYR A 76 11.49 -20.70 2.07
CA TYR A 76 11.49 -21.99 2.73
C TYR A 76 12.89 -22.60 2.82
N PRO A 77 13.73 -22.57 1.77
CA PRO A 77 15.14 -22.95 1.90
C PRO A 77 15.89 -22.10 2.91
N MET A 78 15.64 -20.78 2.95
CA MET A 78 16.22 -19.92 3.99
C MET A 78 15.76 -20.35 5.39
N ALA A 79 14.46 -20.60 5.58
CA ALA A 79 13.90 -21.07 6.84
C ALA A 79 14.58 -22.36 7.35
N ARG A 80 14.87 -23.30 6.44
CA ARG A 80 15.62 -24.53 6.74
C ARG A 80 17.09 -24.26 7.05
N SER A 81 17.73 -23.39 6.27
CA SER A 81 19.14 -23.06 6.42
C SER A 81 19.44 -22.41 7.77
N MET A 82 18.49 -21.66 8.35
CA MET A 82 18.66 -21.04 9.68
C MET A 82 19.08 -22.02 10.79
N PHE A 83 18.78 -23.32 10.66
CA PHE A 83 19.14 -24.35 11.64
C PHE A 83 20.52 -24.99 11.42
N HIS A 84 21.16 -24.73 10.27
CA HIS A 84 22.39 -25.41 9.84
C HIS A 84 23.50 -24.43 9.47
N GLN A 85 23.18 -23.39 8.70
CA GLN A 85 24.11 -22.39 8.19
C GLN A 85 23.44 -21.01 8.20
N PRO A 86 23.87 -20.09 9.08
CA PRO A 86 23.28 -18.76 9.20
C PRO A 86 23.86 -17.81 8.15
N LEU A 87 23.74 -18.16 6.87
CA LEU A 87 24.08 -17.31 5.72
C LEU A 87 22.91 -17.29 4.73
N PRO A 88 22.70 -16.19 4.01
CA PRO A 88 21.58 -16.07 3.07
C PRO A 88 21.72 -17.09 1.94
N VAL A 89 20.64 -17.82 1.66
CA VAL A 89 20.57 -18.71 0.48
C VAL A 89 20.49 -17.90 -0.81
N PRO A 90 20.87 -18.45 -1.98
CA PRO A 90 20.75 -17.75 -3.25
C PRO A 90 19.33 -17.23 -3.52
N GLY A 91 19.24 -15.96 -3.91
CA GLY A 91 17.96 -15.26 -4.15
C GLY A 91 17.25 -14.74 -2.90
N PHE A 92 17.85 -14.86 -1.70
CA PHE A 92 17.32 -14.26 -0.48
C PHE A 92 17.91 -12.86 -0.25
N PHE A 93 17.10 -11.83 -0.50
CA PHE A 93 17.50 -10.41 -0.44
C PHE A 93 16.94 -9.67 0.79
N TYR A 94 16.96 -10.32 1.95
CA TYR A 94 16.37 -9.81 3.19
C TYR A 94 17.35 -9.96 4.35
N SER A 95 17.04 -9.35 5.49
CA SER A 95 17.87 -9.41 6.69
C SER A 95 17.87 -10.78 7.35
N ALA A 96 18.84 -11.00 8.24
CA ALA A 96 18.89 -12.17 9.12
C ALA A 96 17.64 -12.26 10.01
N PHE A 97 17.08 -11.10 10.40
CA PHE A 97 15.84 -11.04 11.16
C PHE A 97 14.68 -11.69 10.40
N PHE A 98 14.53 -11.42 9.11
CA PHE A 98 13.48 -12.07 8.32
C PHE A 98 13.75 -13.57 8.16
N GLY A 99 15.01 -13.97 7.98
CA GLY A 99 15.39 -15.39 7.99
C GLY A 99 14.94 -16.10 9.28
N LEU A 100 15.15 -15.48 10.43
CA LEU A 100 14.70 -15.98 11.74
C LEU A 100 13.17 -16.02 11.86
N LEU A 101 12.45 -15.01 11.36
CA LEU A 101 10.98 -15.04 11.32
C LEU A 101 10.44 -16.18 10.46
N LEU A 102 11.18 -16.59 9.43
CA LEU A 102 10.82 -17.72 8.57
C LEU A 102 11.14 -19.07 9.20
N ALA A 103 12.08 -19.16 10.16
CA ALA A 103 12.55 -20.41 10.74
C ALA A 103 11.43 -21.39 11.19
N PRO A 104 10.31 -20.95 11.80
CA PRO A 104 9.20 -21.86 12.15
C PRO A 104 8.61 -22.60 10.94
N PHE A 105 8.58 -21.99 9.75
CA PHE A 105 8.12 -22.64 8.53
C PHE A 105 9.09 -23.74 8.07
N GLY A 106 10.37 -23.60 8.37
CA GLY A 106 11.39 -24.62 8.08
C GLY A 106 11.24 -25.87 8.94
N LEU A 107 10.53 -25.82 10.07
CA LEU A 107 10.26 -27.00 10.89
C LEU A 107 9.15 -27.89 10.30
N LEU A 108 8.34 -27.33 9.40
CA LEU A 108 7.22 -28.02 8.78
C LEU A 108 7.67 -28.74 7.49
N PRO A 109 7.06 -29.88 7.11
CA PRO A 109 7.15 -30.39 5.76
C PRO A 109 6.68 -29.33 4.75
N ILE A 110 7.29 -29.28 3.56
CA ILE A 110 7.04 -28.23 2.56
C ILE A 110 5.55 -27.99 2.28
N ASN A 111 4.74 -29.05 2.17
CA ASN A 111 3.30 -28.93 1.92
C ASN A 111 2.58 -28.19 3.05
N ALA A 112 2.91 -28.50 4.31
CA ALA A 112 2.34 -27.82 5.47
C ALA A 112 2.85 -26.37 5.57
N ALA A 113 4.12 -26.12 5.23
CA ALA A 113 4.68 -24.77 5.18
C ALA A 113 3.98 -23.89 4.14
N VAL A 114 3.67 -24.44 2.95
CA VAL A 114 2.90 -23.75 1.90
C VAL A 114 1.50 -23.38 2.37
N TRP A 115 0.79 -24.29 3.04
CA TRP A 115 -0.54 -23.99 3.61
C TRP A 115 -0.47 -22.94 4.71
N ALA A 116 0.49 -23.05 5.62
CA ALA A 116 0.71 -22.04 6.66
C ALA A 116 1.01 -20.67 6.05
N TRP A 117 1.82 -20.63 4.98
CA TRP A 117 2.12 -19.40 4.26
C TRP A 117 0.90 -18.82 3.57
N LEU A 118 0.05 -19.65 2.94
CA LEU A 118 -1.21 -19.21 2.37
C LEU A 118 -2.10 -18.54 3.42
N VAL A 119 -2.30 -19.18 4.57
CA VAL A 119 -3.09 -18.62 5.68
C VAL A 119 -2.52 -17.29 6.13
N PHE A 120 -1.19 -17.20 6.29
CA PHE A 120 -0.51 -15.96 6.63
C PHE A 120 -0.76 -14.84 5.60
N GLN A 121 -0.68 -15.14 4.30
CA GLN A 121 -0.96 -14.17 3.23
C GLN A 121 -2.42 -13.71 3.24
N LEU A 122 -3.38 -14.62 3.48
CA LEU A 122 -4.81 -14.29 3.58
C LEU A 122 -5.12 -13.41 4.80
N VAL A 123 -4.46 -13.66 5.94
CA VAL A 123 -4.53 -12.80 7.12
C VAL A 123 -4.00 -11.40 6.79
N CYS A 124 -2.84 -11.30 6.14
CA CYS A 124 -2.29 -10.00 5.73
C CYS A 124 -3.23 -9.26 4.78
N PHE A 125 -3.78 -9.94 3.77
CA PHE A 125 -4.74 -9.34 2.85
C PHE A 125 -6.01 -8.83 3.55
N THR A 126 -6.53 -9.60 4.51
CA THR A 126 -7.67 -9.19 5.33
C THR A 126 -7.35 -7.93 6.14
N LEU A 127 -6.14 -7.84 6.69
CA LEU A 127 -5.67 -6.65 7.41
C LEU A 127 -5.52 -5.44 6.48
N ILE A 128 -5.00 -5.61 5.25
CA ILE A 128 -4.98 -4.52 4.24
C ILE A 128 -6.40 -4.01 4.01
N CYS A 129 -7.38 -4.90 3.80
CA CYS A 129 -8.77 -4.53 3.55
C CYS A 129 -9.46 -3.85 4.75
N ALA A 130 -8.95 -4.02 5.97
CA ALA A 130 -9.60 -3.56 7.20
C ALA A 130 -8.95 -2.30 7.81
N LEU A 131 -7.62 -2.23 7.86
CA LEU A 131 -6.89 -1.21 8.62
C LEU A 131 -7.18 0.22 8.16
N PRO A 132 -7.17 0.55 6.85
CA PRO A 132 -7.32 1.94 6.41
C PRO A 132 -8.70 2.54 6.72
N GLY A 133 -9.74 1.70 6.81
CA GLY A 133 -11.12 2.14 7.00
C GLY A 133 -11.41 2.79 8.36
N SER A 134 -10.67 2.46 9.42
CA SER A 134 -11.05 2.80 10.80
C SER A 134 -10.49 4.13 11.32
N ALA A 135 -9.16 4.29 11.33
CA ALA A 135 -8.51 5.48 11.92
C ALA A 135 -7.81 6.37 10.88
N LEU A 136 -7.22 5.77 9.84
CA LEU A 136 -6.36 6.44 8.86
C LEU A 136 -7.16 7.19 7.79
N LEU A 137 -8.04 6.50 7.06
CA LEU A 137 -8.81 7.10 5.97
C LEU A 137 -10.24 7.50 6.38
N ARG A 138 -10.77 6.91 7.46
CA ARG A 138 -12.13 7.16 7.99
C ARG A 138 -13.20 7.10 6.90
N LEU A 139 -13.16 6.02 6.13
CA LEU A 139 -13.97 5.82 4.94
C LEU A 139 -15.46 5.70 5.30
N SER A 140 -16.33 6.26 4.45
CA SER A 140 -17.76 5.96 4.49
C SER A 140 -18.02 4.48 4.14
N PRO A 141 -19.22 3.94 4.43
CA PRO A 141 -19.55 2.57 4.03
C PRO A 141 -19.35 2.31 2.54
N GLY A 142 -19.79 3.23 1.67
CA GLY A 142 -19.60 3.09 0.22
C GLY A 142 -18.13 3.14 -0.21
N GLN A 143 -17.33 4.03 0.40
CA GLN A 143 -15.88 4.08 0.15
C GLN A 143 -15.17 2.83 0.65
N THR A 144 -15.63 2.23 1.75
CA THR A 144 -15.09 0.96 2.27
C THR A 144 -15.36 -0.18 1.30
N ILE A 145 -16.57 -0.22 0.72
CA ILE A 145 -16.92 -1.21 -0.32
C ILE A 145 -16.01 -1.04 -1.53
N LEU A 146 -15.88 0.19 -2.04
CA LEU A 146 -15.01 0.48 -3.17
C LEU A 146 -13.55 0.11 -2.87
N TYR A 147 -13.04 0.45 -1.69
CA TYR A 147 -11.68 0.10 -1.28
C TYR A 147 -11.44 -1.41 -1.28
N ARG A 148 -12.38 -2.20 -0.74
CA ARG A 148 -12.30 -3.66 -0.76
C ARG A 148 -12.35 -4.23 -2.17
N ALA A 149 -13.19 -3.66 -3.04
CA ALA A 149 -13.23 -4.03 -4.45
C ALA A 149 -11.88 -3.74 -5.15
N LEU A 150 -11.29 -2.56 -4.91
CA LEU A 150 -9.95 -2.21 -5.41
C LEU A 150 -8.87 -3.16 -4.90
N CYS A 151 -8.92 -3.55 -3.62
CA CYS A 151 -7.99 -4.54 -3.06
C CYS A 151 -8.16 -5.91 -3.70
N ALA A 152 -9.41 -6.36 -3.86
CA ALA A 152 -9.73 -7.67 -4.42
C ALA A 152 -9.32 -7.78 -5.89
N THR A 153 -9.44 -6.69 -6.67
CA THR A 153 -9.03 -6.66 -8.09
C THR A 153 -7.58 -6.25 -8.31
N SER A 154 -6.82 -5.91 -7.25
CA SER A 154 -5.46 -5.39 -7.38
C SER A 154 -4.50 -6.43 -7.95
N LEU A 155 -3.98 -6.20 -9.16
CA LEU A 155 -2.94 -7.03 -9.75
C LEU A 155 -1.68 -7.11 -8.87
N PRO A 156 -1.16 -6.03 -8.25
CA PRO A 156 -0.06 -6.12 -7.27
C PRO A 156 -0.30 -7.16 -6.16
N VAL A 157 -1.52 -7.20 -5.62
CA VAL A 157 -1.90 -8.15 -4.57
C VAL A 157 -1.93 -9.57 -5.13
N LEU A 158 -2.58 -9.78 -6.28
CA LEU A 158 -2.60 -11.09 -6.95
C LEU A 158 -1.19 -11.56 -7.33
N HIS A 159 -0.33 -10.65 -7.78
CA HIS A 159 1.07 -10.93 -8.04
C HIS A 159 1.82 -11.29 -6.74
N ASN A 160 1.52 -10.67 -5.61
CA ASN A 160 2.08 -11.11 -4.32
C ASN A 160 1.68 -12.56 -4.00
N PHE A 161 0.40 -12.93 -4.17
CA PHE A 161 -0.07 -14.30 -4.00
C PHE A 161 0.52 -15.26 -5.04
N ARG A 162 0.73 -14.82 -6.28
CA ARG A 162 1.34 -15.68 -7.32
C ARG A 162 2.73 -16.16 -6.91
N TRP A 163 3.53 -15.26 -6.35
CA TRP A 163 4.94 -15.48 -6.04
C TRP A 163 5.19 -15.85 -4.57
N GLY A 164 4.24 -15.61 -3.67
CA GLY A 164 4.38 -15.90 -2.24
C GLY A 164 5.24 -14.86 -1.52
N GLN A 165 5.20 -13.60 -1.95
CA GLN A 165 6.07 -12.53 -1.48
C GLN A 165 5.63 -11.91 -0.15
N ILE A 166 6.55 -11.24 0.55
CA ILE A 166 6.28 -10.63 1.86
C ILE A 166 5.66 -9.21 1.80
N SER A 167 5.49 -8.64 0.61
CA SER A 167 5.13 -7.22 0.48
C SER A 167 3.77 -6.87 1.07
N VAL A 168 2.79 -7.78 1.07
CA VAL A 168 1.51 -7.53 1.77
C VAL A 168 1.69 -7.35 3.27
N LEU A 169 2.61 -8.09 3.93
CA LEU A 169 2.94 -7.85 5.34
C LEU A 169 3.56 -6.46 5.51
N ILE A 170 4.49 -6.09 4.63
CA ILE A 170 5.12 -4.75 4.68
C ILE A 170 4.07 -3.65 4.54
N THR A 171 3.13 -3.79 3.60
CA THR A 171 1.99 -2.87 3.45
C THR A 171 1.13 -2.83 4.72
N VAL A 172 0.81 -3.98 5.32
CA VAL A 172 0.08 -4.05 6.60
C VAL A 172 0.81 -3.29 7.70
N CYS A 173 2.10 -3.52 7.89
CA CYS A 173 2.88 -2.87 8.94
C CYS A 173 2.93 -1.34 8.76
N VAL A 174 3.09 -0.86 7.54
CA VAL A 174 3.09 0.59 7.25
C VAL A 174 1.70 1.20 7.47
N LEU A 175 0.63 0.56 6.97
CA LEU A 175 -0.75 1.01 7.20
C LEU A 175 -1.11 1.00 8.69
N ALA A 176 -0.71 -0.04 9.41
CA ALA A 176 -0.92 -0.18 10.85
C ALA A 176 -0.11 0.88 11.62
N SER A 177 1.12 1.19 11.19
CA SER A 177 1.94 2.24 11.79
C SER A 177 1.25 3.60 11.69
N PHE A 178 0.82 4.00 10.49
CA PHE A 178 0.10 5.27 10.31
C PHE A 178 -1.25 5.29 11.03
N SER A 179 -1.98 4.17 11.03
CA SER A 179 -3.24 4.04 11.78
C SER A 179 -3.03 4.17 13.28
N ALA A 180 -1.99 3.56 13.85
CA ALA A 180 -1.62 3.67 15.25
C ALA A 180 -1.22 5.11 15.61
N HIS A 181 -0.47 5.78 14.75
CA HIS A 181 -0.10 7.18 14.92
C HIS A 181 -1.34 8.10 14.93
N CYS A 182 -2.25 7.92 13.96
CA CYS A 182 -3.53 8.64 13.92
C CYS A 182 -4.42 8.37 15.15
N ALA A 183 -4.30 7.19 15.76
CA ALA A 183 -4.97 6.83 17.01
C ALA A 183 -4.21 7.29 18.27
N GLY A 184 -3.14 8.08 18.14
CA GLY A 184 -2.34 8.58 19.27
C GLY A 184 -1.35 7.57 19.87
N LYS A 185 -1.28 6.35 19.36
CA LYS A 185 -0.37 5.29 19.82
C LYS A 185 1.03 5.45 19.19
N ARG A 186 1.71 6.55 19.53
CA ARG A 186 2.97 6.98 18.89
C ARG A 186 4.08 5.92 18.95
N LEU A 187 4.32 5.32 20.12
CA LEU A 187 5.35 4.29 20.29
C LEU A 187 5.07 3.05 19.42
N LEU A 188 3.82 2.56 19.42
CA LEU A 188 3.42 1.42 18.61
C LEU A 188 3.58 1.71 17.11
N SER A 189 3.27 2.93 16.65
CA SER A 189 3.54 3.35 15.27
C SER A 189 5.03 3.21 14.92
N GLY A 190 5.89 3.66 15.82
CA GLY A 190 7.34 3.47 15.75
C GLY A 190 7.71 2.01 15.57
N VAL A 191 7.26 1.16 16.51
CA VAL A 191 7.57 -0.27 16.54
C VAL A 191 7.14 -0.98 15.26
N LEU A 192 5.92 -0.72 14.78
CA LEU A 192 5.38 -1.35 13.57
C LEU A 192 6.19 -0.97 12.32
N LEU A 193 6.62 0.28 12.21
CA LEU A 193 7.47 0.71 11.10
C LEU A 193 8.88 0.14 11.21
N GLY A 194 9.47 0.14 12.42
CA GLY A 194 10.79 -0.42 12.68
C GLY A 194 10.85 -1.92 12.39
N LEU A 195 9.79 -2.65 12.73
CA LEU A 195 9.64 -4.07 12.38
C LEU A 195 9.62 -4.28 10.86
N ALA A 196 8.86 -3.48 10.12
CA ALA A 196 8.81 -3.56 8.66
C ALA A 196 10.20 -3.29 8.04
N THR A 197 10.89 -2.25 8.53
CA THR A 197 12.25 -1.89 8.10
C THR A 197 13.27 -2.99 8.45
N ALA A 198 13.12 -3.64 9.61
CA ALA A 198 13.98 -4.74 10.01
C ALA A 198 13.78 -5.98 9.12
N ILE A 199 12.59 -6.22 8.57
CA ILE A 199 12.33 -7.32 7.61
C ILE A 199 12.91 -6.99 6.24
N LYS A 200 12.70 -5.77 5.75
CA LYS A 200 13.15 -5.30 4.45
C LYS A 200 13.45 -3.83 4.55
N PHE A 201 14.52 -3.32 3.92
CA PHE A 201 15.00 -1.98 4.22
C PHE A 201 14.09 -0.83 3.73
N TYR A 202 13.39 -1.00 2.60
CA TYR A 202 12.69 0.11 1.95
C TYR A 202 11.59 0.84 2.78
N PRO A 203 10.90 0.24 3.77
CA PRO A 203 9.97 0.95 4.65
C PRO A 203 10.64 2.06 5.47
N ILE A 204 11.97 2.14 5.55
CA ILE A 204 12.64 3.32 6.11
C ILE A 204 12.24 4.61 5.38
N LEU A 205 11.81 4.51 4.11
CA LEU A 205 11.32 5.64 3.33
C LEU A 205 10.11 6.34 3.96
N PHE A 206 9.36 5.69 4.86
CA PHE A 206 8.22 6.32 5.55
C PHE A 206 8.63 7.14 6.79
N LEU A 207 9.86 6.95 7.29
CA LEU A 207 10.37 7.63 8.49
C LEU A 207 10.47 9.17 8.37
N PRO A 208 10.87 9.77 7.22
CA PRO A 208 10.97 11.21 7.07
C PRO A 208 9.71 11.98 7.44
N TYR A 209 8.52 11.40 7.19
CA TYR A 209 7.25 11.98 7.61
C TYR A 209 7.21 12.29 9.11
N PHE A 210 7.63 11.32 9.93
CA PHE A 210 7.63 11.43 11.39
C PHE A 210 8.79 12.28 11.92
N ILE A 211 9.92 12.31 11.20
CA ILE A 211 11.04 13.23 11.48
C ILE A 211 10.57 14.68 11.31
N LEU A 212 9.88 14.99 10.22
CA LEU A 212 9.34 16.33 9.97
C LEU A 212 8.28 16.72 11.03
N LYS A 213 7.47 15.76 11.48
CA LYS A 213 6.54 15.94 12.60
C LYS A 213 7.22 16.07 13.97
N ARG A 214 8.53 15.80 14.07
CA ARG A 214 9.32 15.78 15.32
C ARG A 214 8.72 14.88 16.41
N ASP A 215 8.12 13.76 16.03
CA ASP A 215 7.49 12.85 17.00
C ASP A 215 8.52 11.93 17.66
N ALA A 216 9.14 12.42 18.74
CA ALA A 216 10.18 11.69 19.47
C ALA A 216 9.71 10.31 19.99
N ARG A 217 8.43 10.14 20.35
CA ARG A 217 7.91 8.86 20.85
C ARG A 217 7.80 7.83 19.75
N MET A 218 7.35 8.25 18.56
CA MET A 218 7.35 7.38 17.38
C MET A 218 8.79 7.02 16.99
N LEU A 219 9.68 8.00 16.91
CA LEU A 219 11.08 7.78 16.54
C LEU A 219 11.79 6.84 17.54
N ALA A 220 11.53 6.97 18.84
CA ALA A 220 12.06 6.06 19.85
C ALA A 220 11.55 4.62 19.66
N GLY A 221 10.25 4.45 19.37
CA GLY A 221 9.69 3.12 19.07
C GLY A 221 10.28 2.49 17.81
N PHE A 222 10.50 3.31 16.78
CA PHE A 222 11.17 2.89 15.55
C PHE A 222 12.60 2.44 15.81
N ALA A 223 13.39 3.28 16.49
CA ALA A 223 14.79 2.98 16.80
C ALA A 223 14.91 1.74 17.67
N ALA A 224 14.08 1.61 18.72
CA ALA A 224 14.08 0.44 19.59
C ALA A 224 13.74 -0.84 18.82
N ALA A 225 12.66 -0.85 18.02
CA ALA A 225 12.29 -2.03 17.23
C ALA A 225 13.35 -2.37 16.19
N LEU A 226 13.94 -1.37 15.52
CA LEU A 226 15.00 -1.61 14.55
C LEU A 226 16.24 -2.20 15.23
N ILE A 227 16.74 -1.59 16.31
CA ILE A 227 17.92 -2.09 17.05
C ILE A 227 17.68 -3.52 17.56
N ILE A 228 16.52 -3.77 18.17
CA ILE A 228 16.19 -5.09 18.74
C ILE A 228 16.04 -6.13 17.63
N CYS A 229 15.19 -5.87 16.64
CA CYS A 229 14.84 -6.87 15.64
C CYS A 229 15.93 -7.06 14.59
N TYR A 230 16.56 -5.99 14.10
CA TYR A 230 17.58 -6.09 13.04
C TYR A 230 18.95 -6.50 13.58
N ALA A 231 19.34 -6.05 14.78
CA ALA A 231 20.70 -6.27 15.29
C ALA A 231 20.74 -7.21 16.50
N LEU A 232 20.13 -6.83 17.63
CA LEU A 232 20.34 -7.54 18.90
C LEU A 232 19.81 -8.96 18.88
N LEU A 233 18.59 -9.17 18.37
CA LEU A 233 17.96 -10.49 18.34
C LEU A 233 18.70 -11.45 17.38
N PRO A 234 19.02 -11.09 16.13
CA PRO A 234 19.83 -11.94 15.26
C PRO A 234 21.24 -12.19 15.81
N ALA A 235 21.92 -11.17 16.34
CA ALA A 235 23.25 -11.35 16.92
C ALA A 235 23.23 -12.28 18.16
N ALA A 236 22.17 -12.22 18.98
CA ALA A 236 22.02 -13.10 20.13
C ALA A 236 21.75 -14.55 19.75
N ILE A 237 20.99 -14.80 18.67
CA ILE A 237 20.62 -16.16 18.24
C ILE A 237 21.72 -16.80 17.37
N LEU A 238 22.30 -16.04 16.43
CA LEU A 238 23.27 -16.55 15.45
C LEU A 238 24.72 -16.39 15.92
N GLY A 239 24.95 -15.54 16.91
CA GLY A 239 26.26 -15.00 17.24
C GLY A 239 26.57 -13.75 16.40
N PRO A 240 27.28 -12.76 16.98
CA PRO A 240 27.51 -11.47 16.32
C PRO A 240 28.30 -11.58 15.01
N GLY A 241 29.29 -12.48 14.95
CA GLY A 241 30.07 -12.71 13.73
C GLY A 241 29.24 -13.25 12.57
N HIS A 242 28.36 -14.21 12.82
CA HIS A 242 27.46 -14.75 11.79
C HIS A 242 26.40 -13.75 11.36
N TRP A 243 25.85 -12.97 12.29
CA TRP A 243 24.93 -11.89 11.95
C TRP A 243 25.56 -10.87 11.00
N ILE A 244 26.78 -10.38 11.30
CA ILE A 244 27.49 -9.44 10.42
C ILE A 244 27.75 -10.07 9.05
N ALA A 245 28.22 -11.32 9.02
CA ALA A 245 28.47 -12.05 7.78
C ALA A 245 27.18 -12.23 6.95
N PHE A 246 26.05 -12.52 7.59
CA PHE A 246 24.75 -12.64 6.93
C PHE A 246 24.35 -11.33 6.25
N GLU A 247 24.36 -10.22 7.01
CA GLU A 247 23.93 -8.92 6.48
C GLU A 247 24.86 -8.44 5.36
N HIS A 248 26.18 -8.66 5.49
CA HIS A 248 27.14 -8.38 4.42
C HIS A 248 26.81 -9.16 3.15
N ALA A 249 26.63 -10.48 3.26
CA ALA A 249 26.29 -11.33 2.12
C ALA A 249 24.95 -10.94 1.48
N ALA A 250 23.95 -10.57 2.29
CA ALA A 250 22.65 -10.11 1.79
C ALA A 250 22.77 -8.78 1.03
N LEU A 251 23.56 -7.83 1.54
CA LEU A 251 23.81 -6.54 0.87
C LEU A 251 24.62 -6.71 -0.42
N GLU A 252 25.63 -7.58 -0.44
CA GLU A 252 26.38 -7.93 -1.64
C GLU A 252 25.48 -8.57 -2.70
N ALA A 253 24.59 -9.48 -2.30
CA ALA A 253 23.61 -10.09 -3.20
C ALA A 253 22.67 -9.04 -3.82
N ILE A 254 22.22 -8.05 -3.05
CA ILE A 254 21.40 -6.94 -3.57
C ILE A 254 22.21 -6.06 -4.53
N ALA A 255 23.47 -5.76 -4.18
CA ALA A 255 24.35 -4.91 -4.98
C ALA A 255 24.72 -5.55 -6.33
N GLY A 256 24.94 -6.88 -6.35
CA GLY A 256 25.28 -7.65 -7.55
C GLY A 256 24.08 -8.13 -8.37
N ALA A 257 22.85 -7.72 -8.05
CA ALA A 257 21.64 -8.16 -8.75
C ALA A 257 21.40 -7.43 -10.08
N ASP A 258 22.39 -7.41 -10.98
CA ASP A 258 22.34 -6.70 -12.27
C ASP A 258 21.22 -7.21 -13.20
N TRP A 259 20.83 -8.47 -13.05
CA TRP A 259 19.73 -9.10 -13.79
C TRP A 259 18.39 -8.38 -13.62
N ILE A 260 18.18 -7.69 -12.48
CA ILE A 260 16.96 -6.91 -12.20
C ILE A 260 16.73 -5.83 -13.25
N SER A 261 17.81 -5.27 -13.82
CA SER A 261 17.73 -4.23 -14.84
C SER A 261 17.13 -4.72 -16.16
N GLN A 262 17.25 -6.02 -16.44
CA GLN A 262 16.79 -6.66 -17.67
C GLN A 262 15.42 -7.34 -17.49
N ASP A 263 14.97 -7.56 -16.25
CA ASP A 263 13.71 -8.22 -15.97
C ASP A 263 12.49 -7.32 -16.29
N LEU A 264 11.52 -7.91 -17.01
CA LEU A 264 10.29 -7.23 -17.40
C LEU A 264 9.48 -6.73 -16.20
N ASN A 265 9.52 -7.43 -15.08
CA ASN A 265 8.78 -7.08 -13.88
C ASN A 265 9.40 -5.92 -13.11
N SER A 266 10.66 -5.56 -13.33
CA SER A 266 11.24 -4.39 -12.66
C SER A 266 10.43 -3.13 -12.97
N GLN A 267 9.99 -2.45 -11.90
CA GLN A 267 9.20 -1.21 -11.93
C GLN A 267 10.03 0.04 -11.57
N TYR A 268 11.36 -0.10 -11.42
CA TYR A 268 12.22 1.06 -11.19
C TYR A 268 12.24 1.97 -12.44
N VAL A 269 12.11 3.29 -12.24
CA VAL A 269 11.97 4.29 -13.31
C VAL A 269 13.03 4.17 -14.41
N VAL A 270 14.28 3.87 -14.04
CA VAL A 270 15.36 3.71 -15.02
C VAL A 270 15.13 2.46 -15.86
N HIS A 271 14.72 1.34 -15.26
CA HIS A 271 14.53 0.08 -15.98
C HIS A 271 13.30 0.16 -16.91
N VAL A 272 12.19 0.73 -16.43
CA VAL A 272 11.00 0.97 -17.25
C VAL A 272 11.32 1.93 -18.39
N GLY A 273 11.98 3.05 -18.11
CA GLY A 273 12.33 4.05 -19.11
C GLY A 273 13.28 3.54 -20.18
N LEU A 274 14.31 2.76 -19.82
CA LEU A 274 15.22 2.14 -20.78
C LEU A 274 14.50 1.10 -21.66
N ARG A 275 13.61 0.29 -21.07
CA ARG A 275 12.81 -0.69 -21.81
C ARG A 275 11.89 -0.04 -22.84
N LEU A 276 11.22 1.04 -22.48
CA LEU A 276 10.39 1.82 -23.41
C LEU A 276 11.23 2.56 -24.45
N SER A 277 12.41 3.06 -24.04
CA SER A 277 13.34 3.70 -24.95
C SER A 277 13.90 2.73 -26.00
N ASP A 278 14.15 1.47 -25.64
CA ASP A 278 14.54 0.42 -26.60
C ASP A 278 13.40 0.13 -27.60
N LEU A 279 12.15 0.10 -27.12
CA LEU A 279 11.01 -0.08 -28.02
C LEU A 279 10.86 1.10 -28.98
N ALA A 280 11.06 2.33 -28.50
CA ALA A 280 10.96 3.54 -29.31
C ALA A 280 12.14 3.71 -30.30
N SER A 281 13.34 3.24 -29.95
CA SER A 281 14.49 3.31 -30.86
C SER A 281 14.33 2.43 -32.09
N ARG A 282 13.57 1.32 -31.99
CA ARG A 282 13.20 0.46 -33.12
C ARG A 282 12.37 1.16 -34.19
N ILE A 283 11.73 2.28 -33.85
CA ILE A 283 10.97 3.13 -34.78
C ILE A 283 11.66 4.49 -35.03
N GLY A 284 12.95 4.61 -34.72
CA GLY A 284 13.79 5.76 -35.05
C GLY A 284 13.95 6.83 -33.97
N SER A 285 13.49 6.59 -32.73
CA SER A 285 13.67 7.55 -31.63
C SER A 285 15.09 7.50 -31.04
N VAL A 286 15.57 8.65 -30.53
CA VAL A 286 16.85 8.74 -29.84
C VAL A 286 16.77 8.04 -28.47
N PRO A 287 17.70 7.12 -28.14
CA PRO A 287 17.71 6.45 -26.84
C PRO A 287 17.90 7.43 -25.67
N VAL A 288 17.14 7.22 -24.59
CA VAL A 288 17.28 8.00 -23.35
C VAL A 288 18.39 7.39 -22.48
N SER A 289 19.22 8.24 -21.89
CA SER A 289 20.28 7.78 -20.97
C SER A 289 19.72 7.40 -19.58
N SER A 290 20.36 6.40 -18.95
CA SER A 290 20.03 6.01 -17.57
C SER A 290 20.25 7.14 -16.56
N GLY A 291 21.21 8.04 -16.83
CA GLY A 291 21.47 9.24 -16.03
C GLY A 291 20.31 10.23 -16.05
N MET A 292 19.74 10.50 -17.23
CA MET A 292 18.56 11.37 -17.36
C MET A 292 17.34 10.80 -16.62
N LEU A 293 17.07 9.50 -16.79
CA LEU A 293 15.94 8.84 -16.11
C LEU A 293 16.09 8.86 -14.58
N ARG A 294 17.32 8.70 -14.08
CA ARG A 294 17.62 8.81 -12.65
C ARG A 294 17.43 10.22 -12.13
N ALA A 295 17.92 11.24 -12.86
CA ALA A 295 17.72 12.63 -12.51
C ALA A 295 16.23 13.01 -12.47
N LEU A 296 15.45 12.55 -13.46
CA LEU A 296 14.00 12.70 -13.48
C LEU A 296 13.35 12.04 -12.25
N GLY A 297 13.73 10.80 -11.94
CA GLY A 297 13.23 10.09 -10.76
C GLY A 297 13.49 10.85 -9.46
N TYR A 298 14.71 11.35 -9.25
CA TYR A 298 15.04 12.17 -8.08
C TYR A 298 14.29 13.51 -8.06
N GLY A 299 14.07 14.13 -9.22
CA GLY A 299 13.23 15.33 -9.33
C GLY A 299 11.79 15.07 -8.88
N ILE A 300 11.19 13.96 -9.33
CA ILE A 300 9.83 13.55 -8.92
C ILE A 300 9.78 13.28 -7.41
N VAL A 301 10.78 12.58 -6.87
CA VAL A 301 10.89 12.33 -5.43
C VAL A 301 10.95 13.65 -4.65
N ALA A 302 11.79 14.60 -5.08
CA ALA A 302 11.87 15.91 -4.43
C ALA A 302 10.52 16.66 -4.43
N VAL A 303 9.78 16.60 -5.53
CA VAL A 303 8.41 17.16 -5.61
C VAL A 303 7.46 16.47 -4.64
N LEU A 304 7.50 15.14 -4.51
CA LEU A 304 6.68 14.40 -3.56
C LEU A 304 7.03 14.73 -2.10
N PHE A 305 8.32 14.91 -1.78
CA PHE A 305 8.74 15.40 -0.46
C PHE A 305 8.29 16.83 -0.18
N ALA A 306 8.35 17.72 -1.17
CA ALA A 306 7.79 19.07 -1.07
C ALA A 306 6.27 19.03 -0.87
N ALA A 307 5.56 18.12 -1.52
CA ALA A 307 4.13 17.90 -1.32
C ALA A 307 3.81 17.43 0.11
N ILE A 308 4.61 16.51 0.67
CA ILE A 308 4.49 16.09 2.08
C ILE A 308 4.64 17.29 3.01
N TRP A 309 5.69 18.10 2.81
CA TRP A 309 5.93 19.30 3.61
C TRP A 309 4.78 20.30 3.51
N ALA A 310 4.24 20.53 2.31
CA ALA A 310 3.09 21.40 2.09
C ALA A 310 1.82 20.87 2.78
N LEU A 311 1.54 19.56 2.67
CA LEU A 311 0.40 18.91 3.34
C LEU A 311 0.49 19.03 4.86
N GLN A 312 1.68 18.88 5.44
CA GLN A 312 1.88 18.99 6.88
C GLN A 312 1.52 20.38 7.43
N LYS A 313 1.66 21.44 6.63
CA LYS A 313 1.28 22.80 7.00
C LYS A 313 -0.23 23.04 7.01
N LYS A 314 -1.00 22.26 6.25
CA LYS A 314 -2.43 22.51 6.01
C LYS A 314 -3.39 21.98 7.09
N ALA A 315 -2.87 21.45 8.20
CA ALA A 315 -3.65 20.94 9.34
C ALA A 315 -5.00 20.29 8.93
N GLY A 316 -4.94 19.15 8.22
CA GLY A 316 -6.13 18.53 7.62
C GLY A 316 -6.40 17.12 8.14
N ARG A 317 -7.69 16.74 8.17
CA ARG A 317 -8.14 15.38 8.52
C ARG A 317 -7.52 14.28 7.64
N GLN A 318 -7.10 14.63 6.42
CA GLN A 318 -6.51 13.70 5.43
C GLN A 318 -5.00 13.87 5.26
N GLU A 319 -4.35 14.72 6.06
CA GLU A 319 -2.92 15.02 5.92
C GLU A 319 -2.06 13.75 5.99
N ALA A 320 -2.22 12.96 7.05
CA ALA A 320 -1.46 11.71 7.21
C ALA A 320 -1.67 10.72 6.05
N SER A 321 -2.90 10.58 5.55
CA SER A 321 -3.20 9.68 4.43
C SER A 321 -2.64 10.14 3.09
N LEU A 322 -2.63 11.45 2.83
CA LEU A 322 -2.07 12.02 1.62
C LEU A 322 -0.54 12.04 1.67
N SER A 323 0.06 12.32 2.84
CA SER A 323 1.50 12.18 3.02
C SER A 323 1.95 10.72 2.90
N LEU A 324 1.20 9.77 3.45
CA LEU A 324 1.47 8.34 3.23
C LEU A 324 1.39 7.97 1.74
N THR A 325 0.38 8.50 1.04
CA THR A 325 0.27 8.32 -0.41
C THR A 325 1.51 8.85 -1.11
N ALA A 326 1.93 10.08 -0.82
CA ALA A 326 3.14 10.66 -1.39
C ALA A 326 4.39 9.79 -1.20
N LEU A 327 4.58 9.23 0.00
CA LEU A 327 5.71 8.35 0.32
C LEU A 327 5.66 7.06 -0.49
N TRP A 328 4.50 6.43 -0.62
CA TRP A 328 4.33 5.23 -1.43
C TRP A 328 4.66 5.47 -2.90
N LEU A 329 4.19 6.59 -3.47
CA LEU A 329 4.48 6.96 -4.86
C LEU A 329 5.98 7.23 -5.12
N THR A 330 6.83 7.32 -4.09
CA THR A 330 8.29 7.40 -4.29
C THR A 330 8.95 6.06 -4.60
N VAL A 331 8.30 4.93 -4.28
CA VAL A 331 8.90 3.58 -4.33
C VAL A 331 9.52 3.26 -5.70
N PRO A 332 8.83 3.39 -6.85
CA PRO A 332 9.43 3.11 -8.15
C PRO A 332 10.54 4.08 -8.57
N PHE A 333 10.70 5.22 -7.90
CA PHE A 333 11.71 6.22 -8.24
C PHE A 333 12.96 6.12 -7.37
N LEU A 334 12.87 5.44 -6.21
CA LEU A 334 13.99 5.26 -5.28
C LEU A 334 14.50 3.82 -5.21
N ILE A 335 13.60 2.84 -5.30
CA ILE A 335 13.94 1.44 -5.04
C ILE A 335 14.29 0.74 -6.35
N ARG A 336 15.59 0.46 -6.55
CA ARG A 336 16.08 -0.23 -7.76
C ARG A 336 15.50 -1.63 -7.93
N THR A 337 15.16 -2.29 -6.83
CA THR A 337 14.55 -3.62 -6.78
C THR A 337 13.01 -3.56 -6.70
N SER A 338 12.40 -2.47 -7.16
CA SER A 338 10.95 -2.30 -7.17
C SER A 338 10.28 -3.32 -8.09
N TRP A 339 9.36 -4.12 -7.55
CA TRP A 339 8.67 -5.23 -8.23
C TRP A 339 7.14 -5.05 -8.17
N PRO A 340 6.32 -5.72 -9.01
CA PRO A 340 4.88 -5.47 -9.05
C PRO A 340 4.17 -5.66 -7.70
N HIS A 341 4.56 -6.66 -6.92
CA HIS A 341 3.96 -6.91 -5.61
C HIS A 341 4.28 -5.84 -4.55
N TYR A 342 5.24 -4.92 -4.79
CA TYR A 342 5.50 -3.80 -3.88
C TYR A 342 4.36 -2.78 -3.91
N PHE A 343 3.58 -2.76 -4.98
CA PHE A 343 2.50 -1.81 -5.26
C PHE A 343 1.17 -2.23 -4.62
N ALA A 344 1.18 -3.19 -3.69
CA ALA A 344 0.00 -3.60 -2.91
C ALA A 344 -0.64 -2.43 -2.13
N TYR A 345 0.06 -1.30 -2.00
CA TYR A 345 -0.45 -0.05 -1.43
C TYR A 345 -1.40 0.73 -2.36
N LEU A 346 -1.38 0.51 -3.68
CA LEU A 346 -2.10 1.33 -4.66
C LEU A 346 -3.59 1.51 -4.35
N PRO A 347 -4.36 0.46 -3.96
CA PRO A 347 -5.76 0.62 -3.56
C PRO A 347 -5.96 1.68 -2.46
N SER A 348 -5.01 1.78 -1.52
CA SER A 348 -5.07 2.73 -0.40
C SER A 348 -4.80 4.16 -0.87
N CYS A 349 -3.85 4.33 -1.80
CA CYS A 349 -3.55 5.62 -2.41
C CYS A 349 -4.71 6.13 -3.28
N GLN A 350 -5.29 5.24 -4.09
CA GLN A 350 -6.41 5.53 -4.97
C GLN A 350 -7.63 6.00 -4.17
N ILE A 351 -8.04 5.24 -3.15
CA ILE A 351 -9.21 5.62 -2.34
C ILE A 351 -8.93 6.89 -1.51
N ALA A 352 -7.70 7.10 -1.03
CA ALA A 352 -7.35 8.30 -0.28
C ALA A 352 -7.52 9.56 -1.16
N LEU A 353 -6.97 9.54 -2.38
CA LEU A 353 -7.11 10.64 -3.33
C LEU A 353 -8.56 10.82 -3.78
N LEU A 354 -9.27 9.73 -4.08
CA LEU A 354 -10.68 9.81 -4.48
C LEU A 354 -11.53 10.41 -3.34
N ALA A 355 -11.29 10.01 -2.09
CA ALA A 355 -11.96 10.55 -0.91
C ALA A 355 -11.67 12.05 -0.71
N SER A 356 -10.46 12.51 -1.04
CA SER A 356 -10.10 13.94 -1.02
C SER A 356 -10.76 14.74 -2.15
N LEU A 357 -10.99 14.13 -3.30
CA LEU A 357 -11.57 14.80 -4.48
C LEU A 357 -13.11 14.81 -4.49
N LEU A 358 -13.76 13.90 -3.76
CA LEU A 358 -15.22 13.78 -3.73
C LEU A 358 -16.00 15.08 -3.45
N PRO A 359 -15.59 15.95 -2.50
CA PRO A 359 -16.26 17.23 -2.30
C PRO A 359 -16.23 18.12 -3.57
N MET A 360 -15.10 18.13 -4.28
CA MET A 360 -14.94 18.91 -5.52
C MET A 360 -15.77 18.36 -6.67
N LEU A 361 -15.96 17.03 -6.72
CA LEU A 361 -16.80 16.36 -7.71
C LEU A 361 -18.30 16.64 -7.48
N ARG A 362 -18.74 16.66 -6.22
CA ARG A 362 -20.14 16.94 -5.85
C ARG A 362 -20.55 18.38 -6.18
N ASP A 363 -19.62 19.32 -6.05
CA ASP A 363 -19.82 20.72 -6.43
C ASP A 363 -19.77 20.94 -7.96
N HIS A 364 -19.75 19.87 -8.77
CA HIS A 364 -19.63 19.90 -10.24
C HIS A 364 -18.47 20.77 -10.77
N ARG A 365 -17.39 20.91 -9.99
CA ARG A 365 -16.24 21.71 -10.42
C ARG A 365 -15.47 20.94 -11.49
N PHE A 366 -15.24 21.56 -12.65
CA PHE A 366 -14.43 21.00 -13.74
C PHE A 366 -13.07 20.45 -13.25
N ARG A 367 -12.44 21.16 -12.30
CA ARG A 367 -11.19 20.73 -11.64
C ARG A 367 -11.31 19.42 -10.87
N GLY A 368 -12.44 19.15 -10.23
CA GLY A 368 -12.66 17.87 -9.52
C GLY A 368 -12.72 16.71 -10.51
N THR A 369 -13.47 16.89 -11.60
CA THR A 369 -13.65 15.87 -12.64
C THR A 369 -12.34 15.55 -13.35
N SER A 370 -11.56 16.57 -13.72
CA SER A 370 -10.28 16.34 -14.41
C SER A 370 -9.24 15.63 -13.54
N LEU A 371 -9.22 15.89 -12.22
CA LEU A 371 -8.32 15.21 -11.27
C LEU A 371 -8.79 13.80 -10.88
N GLY A 372 -10.09 13.50 -11.01
CA GLY A 372 -10.62 12.16 -10.79
C GLY A 372 -10.20 11.17 -11.87
N ILE A 373 -10.04 11.63 -13.12
CA ILE A 373 -9.70 10.77 -14.27
C ILE A 373 -8.37 10.00 -14.06
N PRO A 374 -7.24 10.64 -13.68
CA PRO A 374 -6.00 9.91 -13.40
C PRO A 374 -6.13 8.85 -12.29
N VAL A 375 -6.96 9.10 -11.26
CA VAL A 375 -7.19 8.15 -10.17
C VAL A 375 -7.98 6.93 -10.64
N LEU A 376 -9.01 7.15 -11.46
CA LEU A 376 -9.79 6.06 -12.07
C LEU A 376 -8.95 5.25 -13.06
N LEU A 377 -8.13 5.92 -13.87
CA LEU A 377 -7.23 5.26 -14.81
C LEU A 377 -6.17 4.44 -14.06
N SER A 378 -5.56 4.98 -13.00
CA SER A 378 -4.67 4.23 -12.11
C SER A 378 -5.35 2.98 -11.55
N SER A 379 -6.59 3.11 -11.08
CA SER A 379 -7.38 2.00 -10.53
C SER A 379 -7.65 0.92 -11.57
N PHE A 380 -7.99 1.31 -12.80
CA PHE A 380 -8.17 0.38 -13.91
C PHE A 380 -6.85 -0.30 -14.28
N LEU A 381 -5.79 0.45 -14.58
CA LEU A 381 -4.50 -0.08 -15.05
C LEU A 381 -3.85 -1.04 -14.05
N SER A 382 -4.03 -0.81 -12.74
CA SER A 382 -3.50 -1.70 -11.68
C SER A 382 -4.43 -2.88 -11.32
N SER A 383 -5.55 -3.04 -12.03
CA SER A 383 -6.52 -4.11 -11.76
C SER A 383 -6.31 -5.35 -12.63
N SER A 384 -6.82 -6.49 -12.17
CA SER A 384 -6.93 -7.72 -12.96
C SER A 384 -7.77 -7.53 -14.23
N LEU A 385 -8.72 -6.59 -14.24
CA LEU A 385 -9.54 -6.29 -15.41
C LEU A 385 -8.68 -5.76 -16.56
N ALA A 386 -7.87 -4.73 -16.30
CA ALA A 386 -6.96 -4.21 -17.32
C ALA A 386 -5.88 -5.23 -17.68
N PHE A 387 -5.35 -5.95 -16.69
CA PHE A 387 -4.37 -7.01 -16.94
C PHE A 387 -4.85 -8.05 -17.95
N ASN A 388 -6.10 -8.50 -17.81
CA ASN A 388 -6.70 -9.51 -18.68
C ASN A 388 -7.07 -8.96 -20.07
N CYS A 389 -6.89 -7.67 -20.34
CA CYS A 389 -6.95 -7.11 -21.70
C CYS A 389 -5.65 -7.29 -22.48
N PHE A 390 -4.55 -7.73 -21.84
CA PHE A 390 -3.28 -7.98 -22.52
C PHE A 390 -3.18 -9.45 -22.96
N PRO A 391 -2.55 -9.73 -24.12
CA PRO A 391 -2.42 -11.11 -24.62
C PRO A 391 -1.65 -12.05 -23.67
N GLN A 392 -0.67 -11.51 -22.94
CA GLN A 392 0.15 -12.23 -21.96
C GLN A 392 0.75 -11.24 -20.96
N TRP A 393 1.11 -11.73 -19.76
CA TRP A 393 1.69 -10.91 -18.69
C TRP A 393 2.92 -10.12 -19.13
N GLY A 394 3.73 -10.70 -20.02
CA GLY A 394 4.95 -10.07 -20.54
C GLY A 394 4.69 -8.70 -21.18
N TRP A 395 3.58 -8.52 -21.90
CA TRP A 395 3.23 -7.21 -22.50
C TRP A 395 2.86 -6.19 -21.44
N TYR A 396 2.08 -6.59 -20.44
CA TYR A 396 1.70 -5.73 -19.33
C TYR A 396 2.94 -5.23 -18.56
N SER A 397 3.88 -6.13 -18.25
CA SER A 397 5.13 -5.80 -17.56
C SER A 397 6.10 -5.01 -18.45
N MET A 398 6.24 -5.40 -19.72
CA MET A 398 7.12 -4.72 -20.69
C MET A 398 6.75 -3.24 -20.85
N LEU A 399 5.45 -2.95 -20.98
CA LEU A 399 4.94 -1.59 -21.12
C LEU A 399 4.93 -0.79 -19.80
N GLY A 400 5.30 -1.40 -18.67
CA GLY A 400 5.36 -0.71 -17.38
C GLY A 400 3.99 -0.21 -16.91
N ILE A 401 2.91 -0.94 -17.21
CA ILE A 401 1.53 -0.49 -16.92
C ILE A 401 1.35 -0.16 -15.44
N LEU A 402 1.96 -0.94 -14.55
CA LEU A 402 1.86 -0.73 -13.12
C LEU A 402 2.66 0.49 -12.63
N PHE A 403 3.84 0.72 -13.19
CA PHE A 403 4.60 1.97 -13.00
C PHE A 403 3.75 3.19 -13.39
N PHE A 404 3.06 3.14 -14.54
CA PHE A 404 2.19 4.25 -14.94
C PHE A 404 0.94 4.38 -14.07
N ALA A 405 0.38 3.28 -13.58
CA ALA A 405 -0.72 3.32 -12.61
C ALA A 405 -0.33 4.08 -11.33
N ASP A 406 0.92 3.93 -10.86
CA ASP A 406 1.47 4.70 -9.74
C ASP A 406 1.71 6.17 -10.12
N ALA A 407 2.43 6.42 -11.22
CA ALA A 407 2.79 7.77 -11.67
C ALA A 407 1.57 8.68 -11.92
N LEU A 408 0.44 8.12 -12.40
CA LEU A 408 -0.82 8.85 -12.61
C LEU A 408 -1.38 9.49 -11.34
N LEU A 409 -1.06 8.95 -10.16
CA LEU A 409 -1.53 9.48 -8.87
C LEU A 409 -0.75 10.70 -8.39
N ILE A 410 0.43 10.98 -8.96
CA ILE A 410 1.30 12.09 -8.55
C ILE A 410 0.64 13.43 -8.86
N ILE A 411 0.02 13.58 -10.03
CA ILE A 411 -0.61 14.84 -10.44
C ILE A 411 -1.75 15.25 -9.49
N PRO A 412 -2.79 14.43 -9.26
CA PRO A 412 -3.87 14.81 -8.34
C PRO A 412 -3.36 15.05 -6.91
N LEU A 413 -2.39 14.26 -6.45
CA LEU A 413 -1.76 14.47 -5.15
C LEU A 413 -1.09 15.86 -5.06
N CYS A 414 -0.26 16.22 -6.04
CA CYS A 414 0.44 17.51 -6.06
C CYS A 414 -0.53 18.69 -6.14
N VAL A 415 -1.61 18.58 -6.92
CA VAL A 415 -2.63 19.63 -7.00
C VAL A 415 -3.34 19.83 -5.65
N ILE A 416 -3.65 18.75 -4.94
CA ILE A 416 -4.21 18.82 -3.57
C ILE A 416 -3.17 19.42 -2.60
N ALA A 417 -1.93 18.96 -2.68
CA ALA A 417 -0.85 19.35 -1.78
C ALA A 417 -0.46 20.83 -1.91
N PHE A 418 -0.42 21.38 -3.12
CA PHE A 418 0.00 22.76 -3.38
C PHE A 418 -1.15 23.74 -3.63
N GLY A 419 -2.39 23.27 -3.87
CA GLY A 419 -3.54 24.15 -4.04
C GLY A 419 -3.85 24.96 -2.77
N GLU A 420 -4.39 26.16 -2.88
CA GLU A 420 -4.68 26.98 -1.70
C GLU A 420 -5.70 26.31 -0.76
N SER A 421 -5.38 26.28 0.53
CA SER A 421 -6.35 25.98 1.58
C SER A 421 -7.36 27.13 1.60
N ARG A 422 -8.50 26.98 0.92
CA ARG A 422 -9.63 27.86 1.19
C ARG A 422 -10.19 27.45 2.56
N GLU A 423 -9.57 27.94 3.63
CA GLU A 423 -10.27 28.11 4.88
C GLU A 423 -11.51 28.92 4.55
N THR A 424 -12.66 28.25 4.63
CA THR A 424 -13.93 28.93 4.73
C THR A 424 -13.88 29.66 6.07
N HIS A 425 -13.37 30.89 6.07
CA HIS A 425 -13.78 31.89 7.03
C HIS A 425 -15.30 32.07 6.83
N GLN A 426 -16.09 31.16 7.38
CA GLN A 426 -17.38 31.53 7.91
C GLN A 426 -17.05 32.42 9.11
N SER A 427 -16.90 33.70 8.83
CA SER A 427 -17.09 34.76 9.80
C SER A 427 -18.44 34.49 10.46
N VAL A 428 -18.40 33.98 11.69
CA VAL A 428 -19.53 34.13 12.61
C VAL A 428 -19.70 35.63 12.76
N PRO A 429 -20.83 36.23 12.33
CA PRO A 429 -21.11 37.61 12.69
C PRO A 429 -21.21 37.62 14.21
N VAL A 430 -20.28 38.29 14.87
CA VAL A 430 -20.46 38.69 16.26
C VAL A 430 -21.71 39.57 16.26
N ALA A 431 -22.83 38.98 16.68
CA ALA A 431 -24.03 39.72 16.98
C ALA A 431 -23.68 40.63 18.18
N LEU A 432 -23.55 41.92 17.90
CA LEU A 432 -23.66 42.95 18.92
C LEU A 432 -25.12 42.94 19.40
N SER A 433 -25.32 42.50 20.63
CA SER A 433 -26.51 42.80 21.44
C SER A 433 -26.10 42.99 22.88
#